data_AF-A0A959N548-F1
#
_entry.id   AF-A0A959N548-F1
#
_cell.length_a   1.000
_cell.length_b   1.000
_cell.length_c   1.000
_cell.angle_alpha   90.00
_cell.angle_beta   90.00
_cell.angle_gamma   90.00
#
_symmetry.space_group_name_H-M   'P 1'
#
loop_
_entity.id
_entity.type
_entity.pdbx_description
1 polymer ?
#
loop_
_entity_poly.entity_id
_entity_poly.type
_entity_poly.pdbx_seq_one_letter_code
_entity_poly.pdbx_strand_id
1 'polypeptide(L)'
;MDEKLLNRIISVAYGDASFIEKLKIYSLAKKNSEVKNLLEEYKRTANQTHSIKLENLSDEVIENIKNVTNTKHYQENSIFNDFYSFVFRRPVFTSAIAVMIILAMVSTFIVKRPEIHQQYTQQEIENADKQVKHSLALIAGVFKKTSLTVEKDVLTDRVSIPIKESFNLVNEYLQGDNKNEKVN
;
A
#
# COMPACT_ATOMS: atom_id res chain seq x y z
N MET A 1 11.46 -5.27 -6.26
CA MET A 1 10.17 -5.71 -5.69
C MET A 1 9.08 -4.71 -6.04
N ASP A 2 7.83 -5.14 -6.23
CA ASP A 2 6.67 -4.28 -6.52
C ASP A 2 6.30 -3.40 -5.30
N GLU A 3 6.05 -2.12 -5.52
CA GLU A 3 5.77 -1.12 -4.47
C GLU A 3 4.47 -1.45 -3.71
N LYS A 4 3.49 -2.01 -4.42
CA LYS A 4 2.23 -2.48 -3.82
C LYS A 4 2.44 -3.67 -2.89
N LEU A 5 3.41 -4.54 -3.18
CA LEU A 5 3.76 -5.67 -2.33
C LEU A 5 4.48 -5.19 -1.06
N LEU A 6 5.39 -4.21 -1.19
CA LEU A 6 6.07 -3.59 -0.05
C LEU A 6 5.09 -2.97 0.93
N ASN A 7 4.14 -2.17 0.45
CA ASN A 7 3.12 -1.54 1.31
C ASN A 7 2.29 -2.59 2.08
N ARG A 8 1.93 -3.70 1.41
CA ARG A 8 1.22 -4.80 2.08
C ARG A 8 2.05 -5.50 3.15
N ILE A 9 3.35 -5.65 2.94
CA ILE A 9 4.27 -6.21 3.94
C ILE A 9 4.32 -5.30 5.17
N ILE A 10 4.43 -3.98 4.95
CA ILE A 10 4.44 -2.97 6.03
C ILE A 10 3.12 -2.99 6.81
N SER A 11 1.96 -2.96 6.14
CA SER A 11 0.66 -3.03 6.82
C SER A 11 0.47 -4.32 7.63
N VAL A 12 1.01 -5.45 7.14
CA VAL A 12 1.00 -6.71 7.91
C VAL A 12 1.91 -6.63 9.12
N ALA A 13 3.07 -5.98 9.01
CA ALA A 13 4.02 -5.82 10.10
C ALA A 13 3.51 -4.90 11.23
N TYR A 14 2.82 -3.80 10.88
CA TYR A 14 2.26 -2.85 11.84
C TYR A 14 0.90 -3.30 12.42
N GLY A 15 0.28 -4.32 11.85
CA GLY A 15 -0.96 -4.92 12.37
C GLY A 15 -2.23 -4.47 11.66
N ASP A 16 -2.16 -3.46 10.80
CA ASP A 16 -3.29 -2.79 10.12
C ASP A 16 -3.91 -3.61 8.97
N ALA A 17 -3.22 -4.65 8.50
CA ALA A 17 -3.72 -5.47 7.40
C ALA A 17 -4.86 -6.43 7.80
N SER A 18 -5.76 -6.68 6.85
CA SER A 18 -6.85 -7.64 6.97
C SER A 18 -6.35 -9.08 7.18
N PHE A 19 -7.16 -9.94 7.81
CA PHE A 19 -6.79 -11.34 8.10
C PHE A 19 -6.37 -12.12 6.83
N ILE A 20 -7.08 -11.88 5.72
CA ILE A 20 -6.80 -12.53 4.43
C ILE A 20 -5.44 -12.07 3.87
N GLU A 21 -5.10 -10.79 4.03
CA GLU A 21 -3.81 -10.25 3.58
C GLU A 21 -2.65 -10.76 4.43
N LYS A 22 -2.85 -10.88 5.75
CA LYS A 22 -1.87 -11.52 6.65
C LYS A 22 -1.54 -12.92 6.16
N LEU A 23 -2.55 -13.76 5.89
CA LEU A 23 -2.37 -15.11 5.36
C LEU A 23 -1.62 -15.14 4.02
N LYS A 24 -1.98 -14.25 3.08
CA LYS A 24 -1.30 -14.15 1.78
C LYS A 24 0.18 -13.80 1.93
N ILE A 25 0.50 -12.79 2.73
CA ILE A 25 1.89 -12.34 2.94
C ILE A 25 2.71 -13.40 3.69
N TYR A 26 2.15 -14.09 4.68
CA TYR A 26 2.85 -15.21 5.33
C TYR A 26 3.12 -16.38 4.38
N SER A 27 2.16 -16.69 3.51
CA SER A 27 2.35 -17.72 2.47
C SER A 27 3.46 -17.32 1.48
N LEU A 28 3.49 -16.04 1.08
CA LEU A 28 4.54 -15.48 0.23
C LEU A 28 5.92 -15.50 0.91
N ALA A 29 6.00 -15.12 2.18
CA ALA A 29 7.22 -15.14 2.98
C ALA A 29 7.79 -16.56 3.16
N LYS A 30 6.96 -17.61 3.15
CA LYS A 30 7.46 -19.00 3.15
C LYS A 30 8.18 -19.38 1.87
N LYS A 31 7.83 -18.76 0.74
CA LYS A 31 8.35 -19.09 -0.59
C LYS A 31 9.46 -18.14 -1.05
N ASN A 32 9.46 -16.90 -0.55
CA ASN A 32 10.42 -15.86 -0.93
C ASN A 32 11.13 -15.32 0.32
N SER A 33 12.45 -15.53 0.37
CA SER A 33 13.32 -15.08 1.47
C SER A 33 13.41 -13.56 1.58
N GLU A 34 13.33 -12.82 0.48
CA GLU A 34 13.33 -11.35 0.45
C GLU A 34 12.10 -10.79 1.19
N VAL A 35 10.92 -11.34 0.89
CA VAL A 35 9.65 -10.95 1.55
C VAL A 35 9.67 -11.31 3.03
N LYS A 36 10.26 -12.46 3.39
CA LYS A 36 10.41 -12.86 4.79
C LYS A 36 11.28 -11.88 5.57
N ASN A 37 12.44 -11.54 5.04
CA ASN A 37 13.40 -10.65 5.70
C ASN A 37 12.78 -9.26 5.92
N LEU A 38 12.13 -8.70 4.91
CA LEU A 38 11.45 -7.41 5.03
C LEU A 38 10.32 -7.44 6.05
N LEU A 39 9.51 -8.50 6.05
CA LEU A 39 8.43 -8.66 7.02
C LEU A 39 8.96 -8.72 8.46
N GLU A 40 10.05 -9.47 8.71
CA GLU A 40 10.67 -9.56 10.02
C GLU A 40 11.31 -8.24 10.46
N GLU A 41 11.95 -7.52 9.54
CA GLU A 41 12.55 -6.22 9.80
C GLU A 41 11.49 -5.18 10.22
N TYR A 42 10.42 -5.04 9.44
CA TYR A 42 9.34 -4.11 9.78
C TYR A 42 8.60 -4.51 11.06
N LYS A 43 8.44 -5.82 11.32
CA LYS A 43 7.86 -6.28 12.60
C LYS A 43 8.72 -5.90 13.78
N ARG A 44 10.04 -6.02 13.66
CA ARG A 44 10.99 -5.61 14.70
C ARG A 44 10.86 -4.11 14.97
N THR A 45 10.82 -3.29 13.93
CA THR A 45 10.60 -1.84 14.05
C THR A 45 9.26 -1.52 14.70
N ALA A 46 8.17 -2.14 14.26
CA ALA A 46 6.85 -1.93 14.84
C ALA A 46 6.79 -2.32 16.32
N ASN A 47 7.45 -3.41 16.72
CA ASN A 47 7.55 -3.81 18.12
C ASN A 47 8.35 -2.80 18.95
N GLN A 48 9.44 -2.27 18.41
CA GLN A 48 10.24 -1.24 19.06
C GLN A 48 9.43 0.05 19.25
N THR A 49 8.71 0.49 18.23
CA THR A 49 7.83 1.67 18.31
C THR A 49 6.71 1.48 19.32
N HIS A 50 6.05 0.30 19.34
CA HIS A 50 5.01 0.00 20.33
C HIS A 50 5.56 -0.12 21.76
N SER A 51 6.86 -0.41 21.92
CA SER A 51 7.51 -0.50 23.23
C SER A 51 8.00 0.84 23.79
N ILE A 52 7.83 1.94 23.04
CA ILE A 52 8.09 3.29 23.55
C ILE A 52 7.11 3.52 24.70
N LYS A 53 7.64 3.58 25.92
CA LYS A 53 6.84 3.88 27.12
C LYS A 53 6.14 5.21 26.89
N LEU A 54 4.82 5.21 26.95
CA LEU A 54 4.06 6.45 27.09
C LEU A 54 4.51 7.07 28.42
N GLU A 55 5.16 8.23 28.32
CA GLU A 55 5.40 9.06 29.48
C GLU A 55 4.04 9.47 30.04
N ASN A 56 3.81 9.19 31.32
CA ASN A 56 2.57 9.56 31.98
C ASN A 56 2.52 11.10 32.02
N LEU A 57 1.67 11.68 31.18
CA LEU A 57 1.33 13.10 31.26
C LEU A 57 0.79 13.38 32.66
N SER A 58 1.20 14.51 33.26
CA SER A 58 0.71 14.91 34.58
C SER A 58 -0.82 14.99 34.59
N ASP A 59 -1.45 14.53 35.66
CA ASP A 59 -2.91 14.43 35.80
C ASP A 59 -3.64 15.76 35.50
N GLU A 60 -2.98 16.90 35.76
CA GLU A 60 -3.48 18.25 35.47
C GLU A 60 -3.71 18.51 33.96
N VAL A 61 -2.86 17.96 33.09
CA VAL A 61 -3.00 18.10 31.62
C VAL A 61 -4.11 17.19 31.12
N ILE A 62 -4.25 15.99 31.71
CA ILE A 62 -5.33 15.05 31.39
C ILE A 62 -6.68 15.65 31.80
N GLU A 63 -6.76 16.27 32.97
CA GLU A 63 -7.98 16.90 33.49
C GLU A 63 -8.40 18.11 32.65
N ASN A 64 -7.45 18.97 32.24
CA ASN A 64 -7.73 20.09 31.34
C ASN A 64 -8.25 19.62 29.97
N ILE A 65 -7.68 18.56 29.40
CA ILE A 65 -8.17 18.00 28.12
C ILE A 65 -9.55 17.37 28.30
N LYS A 66 -9.81 16.68 29.41
CA LYS A 66 -11.10 16.02 29.69
C LYS A 66 -12.23 17.03 29.88
N ASN A 67 -11.93 18.16 30.53
CA ASN A 67 -12.86 19.27 30.71
C ASN A 67 -13.17 20.00 29.39
N VAL A 68 -12.19 20.09 28.47
CA VAL A 68 -12.38 20.71 27.14
C VAL A 68 -13.05 19.76 26.15
N THR A 69 -12.84 18.45 26.25
CA THR A 69 -13.33 17.47 25.25
C THR A 69 -14.60 16.71 25.62
N ASN A 70 -15.15 16.90 26.83
CA ASN A 70 -16.41 16.29 27.28
C ASN A 70 -16.52 14.78 26.97
N THR A 71 -15.39 14.08 27.08
CA THR A 71 -15.30 12.64 26.80
C THR A 71 -15.88 11.88 27.97
N LYS A 72 -17.18 11.56 27.88
CA LYS A 72 -17.86 10.65 28.80
C LYS A 72 -17.10 9.32 28.82
N HIS A 73 -16.78 8.86 30.03
CA HIS A 73 -16.26 7.52 30.28
C HIS A 73 -17.19 6.51 29.60
N TYR A 74 -16.71 5.85 28.54
CA TYR A 74 -17.42 4.74 27.95
C TYR A 74 -17.29 3.58 28.94
N GLN A 75 -18.30 3.42 29.78
CA GLN A 75 -18.48 2.20 30.55
C GLN A 75 -18.70 1.12 29.50
N GLU A 76 -17.72 0.24 29.31
CA GLU A 76 -17.86 -0.92 28.44
C GLU A 76 -18.95 -1.82 29.02
N ASN A 77 -20.20 -1.52 28.67
CA ASN A 77 -21.31 -2.46 28.78
C ASN A 77 -21.04 -3.56 27.74
N SER A 78 -20.14 -4.46 28.12
CA SER A 78 -19.71 -5.56 27.29
C SER A 78 -20.76 -6.67 27.41
N ILE A 79 -21.88 -6.45 26.71
CA ILE A 79 -22.92 -7.47 26.47
C ILE A 79 -22.27 -8.78 25.98
N PHE A 80 -21.15 -8.67 25.25
CA PHE A 80 -20.33 -9.78 24.82
C PHE A 80 -19.62 -10.53 25.95
N ASN A 81 -19.12 -9.84 26.97
CA ASN A 81 -18.45 -10.47 28.11
C ASN A 81 -19.46 -11.20 29.01
N ASP A 82 -20.65 -10.64 29.19
CA ASP A 82 -21.75 -11.29 29.92
C ASP A 82 -22.26 -12.54 29.16
N PHE A 83 -22.39 -12.45 27.84
CA PHE A 83 -22.74 -13.60 27.01
C PHE A 83 -21.67 -14.71 27.07
N TYR A 84 -20.39 -14.33 27.02
CA TYR A 84 -19.28 -15.28 27.13
C TYR A 84 -19.27 -15.98 28.49
N SER A 85 -19.41 -15.22 29.59
CA SER A 85 -19.54 -15.78 30.94
C SER A 85 -20.71 -16.76 31.05
N PHE A 86 -21.88 -16.42 30.51
CA PHE A 86 -23.06 -17.29 30.55
C PHE A 86 -22.86 -18.62 29.79
N VAL A 87 -22.27 -18.54 28.60
CA VAL A 87 -22.08 -19.70 27.70
C VAL A 87 -20.99 -20.66 28.20
N PHE A 88 -19.91 -20.15 28.78
CA PHE A 88 -18.75 -20.96 29.20
C PHE A 88 -18.85 -21.50 30.62
N ARG A 89 -19.75 -20.97 31.46
CA ARG A 89 -19.91 -21.42 32.86
C ARG A 89 -20.82 -22.64 33.02
N ARG A 90 -21.55 -23.02 31.96
CA ARG A 90 -22.43 -24.21 31.94
C ARG A 90 -22.07 -25.13 30.77
N PRO A 91 -21.44 -26.30 31.01
CA PRO A 91 -20.88 -27.15 29.96
C PRO A 91 -21.91 -27.69 28.97
N VAL A 92 -23.18 -27.78 29.38
CA VAL A 92 -24.29 -28.25 28.53
C VAL A 92 -24.61 -27.25 27.41
N PHE A 93 -24.48 -25.94 27.65
CA PHE A 93 -24.73 -24.94 26.61
C PHE A 93 -23.56 -24.81 25.65
N THR A 94 -22.34 -24.98 26.15
CA THR A 94 -21.12 -24.94 25.31
C THR A 94 -21.12 -26.06 24.26
N SER A 95 -21.53 -27.28 24.62
CA SER A 95 -21.60 -28.40 23.68
C SER A 95 -22.70 -28.22 22.63
N ALA A 96 -23.88 -27.74 23.04
CA ALA A 96 -24.98 -27.47 22.11
C ALA A 96 -24.62 -26.38 21.07
N ILE A 97 -23.94 -25.32 21.50
CA ILE A 97 -23.47 -24.24 20.61
C ILE A 97 -22.40 -24.76 19.65
N ALA A 98 -21.44 -25.54 20.14
CA ALA A 98 -20.40 -26.13 19.29
C ALA A 98 -21.02 -27.02 18.19
N VAL A 99 -22.01 -27.86 18.53
CA VAL A 99 -22.73 -28.69 17.56
C VAL A 99 -23.49 -27.82 16.55
N MET A 100 -24.15 -26.75 16.99
CA MET A 100 -24.83 -25.80 16.09
C MET A 100 -23.86 -25.14 15.10
N ILE A 101 -22.67 -24.74 15.56
CA ILE A 101 -21.65 -24.13 14.70
C ILE A 101 -21.14 -25.13 13.66
N ILE A 102 -20.91 -26.38 14.05
CA ILE A 102 -20.48 -27.45 13.13
C ILE A 102 -21.57 -27.70 12.09
N LEU A 103 -22.84 -27.78 12.50
CA LEU A 103 -23.96 -27.96 11.57
C LEU A 103 -24.09 -26.78 10.60
N ALA A 104 -23.91 -25.54 11.06
CA ALA A 104 -23.94 -24.36 10.22
C ALA A 104 -22.77 -24.34 9.20
N MET A 105 -21.58 -24.75 9.61
CA MET A 105 -20.44 -24.90 8.69
C MET A 105 -20.75 -25.95 7.62
N VAL A 106 -21.21 -27.13 8.02
CA VAL A 106 -21.55 -28.22 7.10
C VAL A 106 -22.67 -27.80 6.13
N SER A 107 -23.69 -27.08 6.61
CA SER A 107 -24.75 -26.56 5.73
C SER A 107 -24.22 -25.60 4.68
N THR A 108 -23.25 -24.73 5.01
CA THR A 108 -22.65 -23.82 4.01
C THR A 108 -21.86 -24.54 2.93
N PHE A 109 -21.29 -25.71 3.23
CA PHE A 109 -20.61 -26.54 2.23
C PHE A 109 -21.58 -27.36 1.37
N ILE A 110 -22.69 -27.83 1.94
CA ILE A 110 -23.69 -28.65 1.22
C ILE A 110 -24.60 -27.80 0.34
N VAL A 111 -24.90 -26.56 0.75
CA VAL A 111 -25.67 -25.61 -0.04
C VAL A 111 -24.79 -25.11 -1.19
N LYS A 112 -24.79 -25.87 -2.29
CA LYS A 112 -24.26 -25.43 -3.59
C LYS A 112 -24.93 -24.11 -3.94
N ARG A 113 -24.17 -23.02 -3.91
CA ARG A 113 -24.62 -21.75 -4.46
C ARG A 113 -24.89 -21.98 -5.95
N PRO A 114 -26.03 -21.55 -6.50
CA PRO A 114 -26.18 -21.54 -7.94
C PRO A 114 -25.02 -20.71 -8.50
N GLU A 115 -24.28 -21.26 -9.46
CA GLU A 115 -23.30 -20.48 -10.22
C GLU A 115 -24.08 -19.38 -10.90
N ILE A 116 -24.01 -18.16 -10.33
CA ILE A 116 -24.58 -16.97 -10.93
C ILE A 116 -23.74 -16.71 -12.18
N HIS A 117 -24.16 -17.30 -13.29
CA HIS A 117 -23.69 -16.94 -14.61
C HIS A 117 -24.26 -15.55 -14.90
N GLN A 118 -23.52 -14.51 -14.50
CA GLN A 118 -23.83 -13.16 -14.93
C GLN A 118 -23.60 -13.09 -16.43
N GLN A 119 -24.69 -13.24 -17.20
CA GLN A 119 -24.68 -12.95 -18.62
C GLN A 119 -24.70 -11.43 -18.78
N TYR A 120 -23.55 -10.86 -19.12
CA TYR A 120 -23.47 -9.44 -19.44
C TYR A 120 -24.38 -9.13 -20.64
N THR A 121 -25.09 -8.02 -20.54
CA THR A 121 -25.85 -7.48 -21.66
C THR A 121 -24.90 -6.93 -22.72
N GLN A 122 -25.33 -6.90 -23.99
CA GLN A 122 -24.53 -6.29 -25.07
C GLN A 122 -24.19 -4.82 -24.78
N GLN A 123 -25.10 -4.10 -24.11
CA GLN A 123 -24.87 -2.71 -23.71
C GLN A 123 -23.75 -2.56 -22.67
N GLU A 124 -23.64 -3.49 -21.71
CA GLU A 124 -22.53 -3.49 -20.75
C GLU A 124 -21.19 -3.77 -21.43
N ILE A 125 -21.18 -4.68 -22.42
CA ILE A 125 -20.00 -5.01 -23.21
C ILE A 125 -19.55 -3.79 -24.05
N GLU A 126 -20.48 -3.13 -24.75
CA GLU A 126 -20.18 -1.93 -25.54
C GLU A 126 -19.67 -0.77 -24.66
N ASN A 127 -20.27 -0.57 -23.49
CA ASN A 127 -19.82 0.44 -22.54
C ASN A 127 -18.41 0.14 -22.00
N ALA A 128 -18.11 -1.13 -21.72
CA ALA A 128 -16.78 -1.54 -21.29
C ALA A 128 -15.74 -1.31 -22.40
N ASP A 129 -16.05 -1.68 -23.65
CA ASP A 129 -15.16 -1.45 -24.80
C ASP A 129 -14.86 0.05 -25.00
N LYS A 130 -15.88 0.90 -24.87
CA LYS A 130 -15.72 2.35 -24.94
C LYS A 130 -14.79 2.89 -23.85
N GLN A 131 -14.93 2.39 -22.62
CA GLN A 131 -14.07 2.80 -21.49
C GLN A 131 -12.62 2.34 -21.69
N VAL A 132 -12.42 1.13 -22.20
CA VAL A 132 -11.09 0.60 -22.52
C VAL A 132 -10.43 1.46 -23.61
N LYS A 133 -11.14 1.76 -24.70
CA LYS A 133 -10.64 2.63 -25.77
C LYS A 133 -10.24 4.02 -25.26
N HIS A 134 -11.06 4.62 -24.40
CA HIS A 134 -10.73 5.91 -23.79
C HIS A 134 -9.47 5.84 -22.92
N SER A 135 -9.35 4.80 -22.11
CA SER A 135 -8.19 4.59 -21.23
C SER A 135 -6.91 4.40 -22.03
N LEU A 136 -6.96 3.60 -23.11
CA LEU A 136 -5.84 3.39 -24.01
C LEU A 136 -5.43 4.68 -24.74
N ALA A 137 -6.40 5.50 -25.15
CA ALA A 137 -6.13 6.79 -25.79
C ALA A 137 -5.42 7.76 -24.84
N LEU A 138 -5.82 7.80 -23.56
CA LEU A 138 -5.14 8.62 -22.54
C LEU A 138 -3.69 8.15 -22.33
N ILE A 139 -3.47 6.84 -22.20
CA ILE A 139 -2.13 6.26 -22.05
C ILE A 139 -1.25 6.61 -23.26
N ALA A 140 -1.78 6.47 -24.48
CA ALA A 140 -1.06 6.85 -25.71
C ALA A 140 -0.69 8.34 -25.72
N GLY A 141 -1.59 9.21 -25.25
CA GLY A 141 -1.32 10.65 -25.10
C GLY A 141 -0.17 10.94 -24.12
N VAL A 142 -0.14 10.25 -22.98
CA VAL A 142 0.95 10.36 -22.00
C VAL A 142 2.28 9.92 -22.62
N PHE A 143 2.33 8.74 -23.25
CA PHE A 143 3.56 8.25 -23.89
C PHE A 143 4.08 9.20 -24.96
N LYS A 144 3.19 9.76 -25.80
CA LYS A 144 3.57 10.73 -26.82
C LYS A 144 4.17 11.99 -26.21
N LYS A 145 3.54 12.53 -25.15
CA LYS A 145 4.05 13.72 -24.46
C LYS A 145 5.40 13.46 -23.81
N THR A 146 5.55 12.33 -23.13
CA THR A 146 6.82 11.91 -22.52
C THR A 146 7.91 11.76 -23.58
N SER A 147 7.63 11.12 -24.72
CA SER A 147 8.59 10.98 -25.81
C SER A 147 9.08 12.33 -26.31
N LEU A 148 8.16 13.28 -26.56
CA LEU A 148 8.51 14.62 -27.02
C LEU A 148 9.33 15.40 -25.98
N THR A 149 8.97 15.31 -24.71
CA THR A 149 9.72 15.95 -23.62
C THR A 149 11.14 15.38 -23.49
N VAL A 150 11.31 14.06 -23.63
CA VAL A 150 12.64 13.44 -23.61
C VAL A 150 13.46 13.89 -24.81
N GLU A 151 12.90 13.87 -26.02
CA GLU A 151 13.62 14.21 -27.23
C GLU A 151 14.04 15.69 -27.27
N LYS A 152 13.10 16.59 -27.00
CA LYS A 152 13.34 18.02 -27.11
C LYS A 152 14.01 18.58 -25.85
N ASP A 153 13.35 18.44 -24.72
CA ASP A 153 13.76 19.16 -23.51
C ASP A 153 14.96 18.50 -22.83
N VAL A 154 15.13 17.18 -22.97
CA VAL A 154 16.25 16.45 -22.37
C VAL A 154 17.39 16.26 -23.35
N LEU A 155 17.18 15.54 -24.45
CA LEU A 155 18.27 15.18 -25.36
C LEU A 155 18.80 16.39 -26.14
N THR A 156 17.92 17.27 -26.62
CA THR A 156 18.35 18.44 -27.39
C THR A 156 18.84 19.54 -26.45
N ASP A 157 17.96 20.05 -25.58
CA ASP A 157 18.22 21.29 -24.83
C ASP A 157 19.19 21.11 -23.67
N ARG A 158 19.10 20.00 -22.92
CA ARG A 158 19.94 19.77 -21.72
C ARG A 158 21.22 19.01 -21.99
N VAL A 159 21.32 18.30 -23.12
CA VAL A 159 22.48 17.46 -23.43
C VAL A 159 23.19 17.94 -24.69
N SER A 160 22.52 17.96 -25.84
CA SER A 160 23.18 18.24 -27.11
C SER A 160 23.70 19.67 -27.23
N ILE A 161 22.92 20.67 -26.81
CA ILE A 161 23.32 22.08 -26.84
C ILE A 161 24.54 22.34 -25.92
N PRO A 162 24.52 21.98 -24.62
CA PRO A 162 25.67 22.21 -23.75
C PRO A 162 26.95 21.48 -24.17
N ILE A 163 26.83 20.26 -24.72
CA ILE A 163 27.97 19.52 -25.27
C ILE A 163 28.58 20.28 -26.45
N LYS A 164 27.75 20.75 -27.38
CA LYS A 164 28.21 21.53 -28.54
C LYS A 164 28.90 22.83 -28.11
N GLU A 165 28.34 23.54 -27.13
CA GLU A 165 28.96 24.74 -26.56
C GLU A 165 30.31 24.43 -25.90
N SER A 166 30.41 23.33 -25.16
CA SER A 166 31.65 22.88 -24.54
C SER A 166 32.74 22.56 -25.58
N PHE A 167 32.38 21.88 -26.68
CA PHE A 167 33.30 21.63 -27.78
C PHE A 167 33.75 22.91 -28.48
N ASN A 168 32.84 23.86 -28.69
CA ASN A 168 33.17 25.15 -29.28
C ASN A 168 34.14 25.94 -28.38
N LEU A 169 33.92 25.95 -27.06
CA LEU A 169 34.82 26.58 -26.09
C LEU A 169 36.22 25.96 -26.11
N VAL A 170 36.31 24.62 -26.12
CA VAL A 170 37.60 23.92 -26.22
C VAL A 170 38.30 24.27 -27.54
N ASN A 171 37.55 24.31 -28.65
CA ASN A 171 38.10 24.65 -29.94
C ASN A 171 38.58 26.12 -30.00
N GLU A 172 37.83 27.07 -29.43
CA GLU A 172 38.26 28.47 -29.32
C GLU A 172 39.51 28.61 -28.44
N TYR A 173 39.60 27.88 -27.33
CA TYR A 173 40.78 27.88 -26.46
C TYR A 173 42.01 27.31 -27.17
N LEU A 174 41.85 26.19 -27.89
CA LEU A 174 42.95 25.55 -28.62
C LEU A 174 43.37 26.30 -29.90
N GLN A 175 42.44 27.01 -30.55
CA GLN A 175 42.74 27.83 -31.73
C GLN A 175 43.18 29.26 -31.37
N GLY A 176 42.88 29.71 -30.14
CA GLY A 176 43.16 31.06 -29.62
C GLY A 176 44.61 31.37 -29.32
N ASP A 177 45.50 30.37 -29.30
CA ASP A 177 46.94 30.58 -29.05
C ASP A 177 47.79 30.68 -30.34
N ASN A 178 47.18 30.51 -31.53
CA ASN A 178 47.89 30.57 -32.82
C ASN A 178 47.80 31.92 -33.55
N LYS A 179 47.32 32.99 -32.90
CA LYS A 179 47.21 34.33 -33.51
C LYS A 179 48.26 35.35 -33.04
N ASN A 180 49.14 35.00 -32.10
CA ASN A 180 50.13 35.93 -31.53
C ASN A 180 51.59 35.64 -31.91
N GLU A 181 51.88 34.72 -32.83
CA GLU A 181 53.26 34.42 -33.28
C GLU A 181 53.51 34.87 -34.72
N LYS A 182 53.16 36.12 -35.04
CA LYS A 182 53.76 36.88 -36.15
C LYS A 182 53.91 38.35 -35.74
N VAL A 183 54.95 38.62 -34.95
CA VAL A 183 55.51 39.97 -34.80
C VAL A 183 57.02 39.86 -35.10
N ASN A 184 57.39 40.47 -36.23
CA ASN A 184 58.73 40.70 -36.80
C ASN A 184 59.58 39.49 -37.22
#